data_AF-A0A7S0DKT9-F1
#
_entry.id   AF-A0A7S0DKT9-F1
#
_cell.length_a   1.000
_cell.length_b   1.000
_cell.length_c   1.000
_cell.angle_alpha   90.00
_cell.angle_beta   90.00
_cell.angle_gamma   90.00
#
_symmetry.space_group_name_H-M   'P 1'
#
loop_
_entity.id
_entity.type
_entity.pdbx_description
1 polymer ?
#
loop_
_entity_poly.entity_id
_entity_poly.type
_entity_poly.pdbx_seq_one_letter_code
_entity_poly.pdbx_strand_id
1 'polypeptide(L)'
;RYVTSYIYIYIHLFISMYAYNSHIYIHTYIYQYWMANICHGLVAFPGGFGTMDELFEIMTLVQTGKHPDIPFVLFGKKFWNTVVNWDCLVEMGTVSPRDVERLYITDDVEDAFKYITSYIDKSETANKPATSAPKN
;
A
#
# COMPACT_ATOMS: atom_id res chain seq x y z
N ARG A 1 20.29 12.94 10.86
CA ARG A 1 19.14 12.15 10.32
C ARG A 1 17.92 12.25 11.27
N TYR A 2 17.45 13.46 11.58
CA TYR A 2 16.32 13.68 12.52
C TYR A 2 15.24 14.65 11.98
N VAL A 3 15.28 15.01 10.70
CA VAL A 3 14.43 16.09 10.15
C VAL A 3 13.05 15.58 9.72
N THR A 4 12.90 14.29 9.38
CA THR A 4 11.63 13.74 8.90
C THR A 4 10.60 13.54 10.02
N SER A 5 11.02 13.17 11.25
CA SER A 5 10.09 12.92 12.36
C SER A 5 9.44 14.18 12.95
N TYR A 6 10.12 15.33 12.90
CA TYR A 6 9.58 16.59 13.45
C TYR A 6 8.48 17.20 12.57
N ILE A 7 8.57 17.04 11.25
CA ILE A 7 7.54 17.50 10.31
C ILE A 7 6.22 16.75 10.54
N TYR A 8 6.27 15.43 10.74
CA TYR A 8 5.07 14.62 11.00
C TYR A 8 4.40 15.00 12.33
N ILE A 9 5.17 15.23 13.40
CA ILE A 9 4.62 15.65 14.71
C ILE A 9 3.98 17.05 14.64
N TYR A 10 4.62 18.01 13.95
CA TYR A 10 4.08 19.37 13.83
C TYR A 10 2.80 19.43 12.99
N ILE A 11 2.73 18.68 11.88
CA ILE A 11 1.51 18.61 11.06
C ILE A 11 0.36 17.96 11.86
N HIS A 12 0.64 16.91 12.62
CA HIS A 12 -0.38 16.21 13.39
C HIS A 12 -0.93 17.07 14.55
N LEU A 13 -0.06 17.83 15.24
CA LEU A 13 -0.45 18.70 16.36
C LEU A 13 -1.18 19.98 15.92
N PHE A 14 -0.83 20.58 14.78
CA PHE A 14 -1.46 21.83 14.33
C PHE A 14 -2.90 21.62 13.85
N ILE A 15 -3.23 20.45 13.32
CA ILE A 15 -4.55 20.12 12.79
C ILE A 15 -5.50 19.62 13.89
N SER A 16 -4.97 18.95 14.92
CA SER A 16 -5.77 18.43 16.04
C SER A 16 -6.45 19.54 16.87
N MET A 17 -5.96 20.78 16.83
CA MET A 17 -6.48 21.89 17.66
C MET A 17 -7.78 22.51 17.12
N TYR A 18 -8.17 22.26 15.86
CA TYR A 18 -9.26 22.99 15.19
C TYR A 18 -10.53 22.18 14.86
N ALA A 19 -10.58 20.87 15.09
CA ALA A 19 -11.66 20.04 14.53
C ALA A 19 -12.66 19.56 15.59
N TYR A 20 -13.77 20.29 15.78
CA TYR A 20 -14.93 19.83 16.55
C TYR A 20 -15.94 19.09 15.64
N ASN A 21 -16.05 17.77 15.89
CA ASN A 21 -17.17 16.83 15.68
C ASN A 21 -17.86 16.58 14.31
N SER A 22 -17.63 17.35 13.25
CA SER A 22 -18.10 16.96 11.88
C SER A 22 -16.99 16.98 10.83
N HIS A 23 -15.95 17.80 11.04
CA HIS A 23 -14.81 17.89 10.13
C HIS A 23 -13.79 16.75 10.28
N ILE A 24 -13.80 16.01 11.38
CA ILE A 24 -12.88 14.89 11.62
C ILE A 24 -13.10 13.77 10.59
N TYR A 25 -14.36 13.42 10.30
CA TYR A 25 -14.68 12.38 9.32
C TYR A 25 -14.23 12.73 7.90
N ILE A 26 -14.46 13.99 7.50
CA ILE A 26 -14.01 14.51 6.21
C ILE A 26 -12.47 14.48 6.15
N HIS A 27 -11.80 14.85 7.24
CA HIS A 27 -10.34 14.85 7.30
C HIS A 27 -9.74 13.44 7.19
N THR A 28 -10.28 12.45 7.91
CA THR A 28 -9.80 11.07 7.86
C THR A 28 -9.95 10.48 6.46
N TYR A 29 -11.12 10.67 5.83
CA TYR A 29 -11.36 10.16 4.47
C TYR A 29 -10.47 10.83 3.42
N ILE A 30 -10.26 12.14 3.52
CA ILE A 30 -9.35 12.87 2.62
C ILE A 30 -7.92 12.34 2.76
N TYR A 31 -7.44 12.12 3.99
CA TYR A 31 -6.10 11.60 4.22
C TYR A 31 -5.91 10.21 3.60
N GLN A 32 -6.86 9.32 3.83
CA GLN A 32 -6.91 7.98 3.28
C GLN A 32 -6.89 8.00 1.74
N TYR A 33 -7.74 8.84 1.13
CA TYR A 33 -7.74 9.06 -0.31
C TYR A 33 -6.39 9.53 -0.85
N TRP A 34 -5.77 10.53 -0.22
CA TRP A 34 -4.48 11.05 -0.70
C TRP A 34 -3.37 10.02 -0.59
N MET A 35 -3.29 9.29 0.53
CA MET A 35 -2.32 8.21 0.72
C MET A 35 -2.48 7.13 -0.34
N ALA A 36 -3.73 6.75 -0.64
CA ALA A 36 -4.02 5.79 -1.69
C ALA A 36 -3.53 6.26 -3.07
N ASN A 37 -3.81 7.50 -3.45
CA ASN A 37 -3.53 8.00 -4.80
C ASN A 37 -2.04 8.28 -5.07
N ILE A 38 -1.23 8.52 -4.05
CA ILE A 38 0.21 8.80 -4.20
C ILE A 38 1.09 7.58 -3.97
N CYS A 39 0.48 6.44 -3.62
CA CYS A 39 1.18 5.21 -3.28
C CYS A 39 1.75 4.53 -4.53
N HIS A 40 3.06 4.25 -4.52
CA HIS A 40 3.73 3.47 -5.58
C HIS A 40 4.10 2.06 -5.10
N GLY A 41 3.70 1.71 -3.88
CA GLY A 41 3.98 0.45 -3.20
C GLY A 41 3.58 0.53 -1.74
N LEU A 42 2.96 -0.53 -1.22
CA LEU A 42 2.42 -0.58 0.13
C LEU A 42 3.21 -1.56 1.00
N VAL A 43 3.59 -1.12 2.20
CA VAL A 43 4.19 -1.98 3.23
C VAL A 43 3.34 -1.92 4.49
N ALA A 44 2.68 -3.02 4.82
CA ALA A 44 1.82 -3.13 5.99
C ALA A 44 2.53 -3.92 7.11
N PHE A 45 2.74 -3.28 8.25
CA PHE A 45 3.23 -3.91 9.47
C PHE A 45 2.06 -4.47 10.30
N PRO A 46 2.33 -5.35 11.28
CA PRO A 46 1.28 -5.85 12.17
C PRO A 46 0.55 -4.70 12.85
N GLY A 47 -0.77 -4.64 12.69
CA GLY A 47 -1.58 -3.50 13.11
C GLY A 47 -3.04 -3.88 13.38
N GLY A 48 -3.82 -2.91 13.86
CA GLY A 48 -5.25 -3.09 14.14
C GLY A 48 -6.14 -2.77 12.94
N PHE A 49 -7.39 -2.39 13.22
CA PHE A 49 -8.39 -2.08 12.18
C PHE A 49 -7.95 -1.00 11.19
N GLY A 50 -7.24 0.05 11.63
CA GLY A 50 -6.79 1.11 10.71
C GLY A 50 -5.83 0.59 9.64
N THR A 51 -4.85 -0.24 10.03
CA THR A 51 -3.90 -0.84 9.08
C THR A 51 -4.58 -1.82 8.13
N MET A 52 -5.58 -2.56 8.62
CA MET A 52 -6.37 -3.45 7.78
C MET A 52 -7.24 -2.69 6.79
N ASP A 53 -7.91 -1.63 7.25
CA ASP A 53 -8.76 -0.78 6.41
C ASP A 53 -7.94 -0.18 5.26
N GLU A 54 -6.79 0.42 5.58
CA GLU A 54 -5.86 0.94 4.58
C GLU A 54 -5.38 -0.17 3.62
N LEU A 55 -4.96 -1.33 4.13
CA LEU A 55 -4.50 -2.44 3.29
C LEU A 55 -5.58 -2.89 2.30
N PHE A 56 -6.79 -3.17 2.80
CA PHE A 56 -7.88 -3.70 1.98
C PHE A 56 -8.44 -2.67 1.02
N GLU A 57 -8.43 -1.38 1.37
CA GLU A 57 -8.84 -0.33 0.45
C GLU A 57 -7.90 -0.26 -0.76
N ILE A 58 -6.58 -0.24 -0.55
CA ILE A 58 -5.62 -0.21 -1.66
C ILE A 58 -5.72 -1.46 -2.51
N MET A 59 -5.83 -2.64 -1.88
CA MET A 59 -6.05 -3.89 -2.61
C MET A 59 -7.32 -3.84 -3.47
N THR A 60 -8.41 -3.28 -2.93
CA THR A 60 -9.68 -3.11 -3.66
C THR A 60 -9.54 -2.13 -4.83
N LEU A 61 -8.81 -1.03 -4.65
CA LEU A 61 -8.57 -0.07 -5.73
C LEU A 61 -7.73 -0.68 -6.86
N VAL A 62 -6.72 -1.48 -6.55
CA VAL A 62 -5.92 -2.22 -7.54
C VAL A 62 -6.79 -3.27 -8.23
N GLN A 63 -7.57 -4.05 -7.48
CA GLN A 63 -8.47 -5.08 -8.00
C GLN A 63 -9.52 -4.49 -8.98
N THR A 64 -10.06 -3.31 -8.66
CA THR A 64 -11.06 -2.63 -9.51
C THR A 64 -10.44 -1.81 -10.64
N GLY A 65 -9.11 -1.79 -10.77
CA GLY A 65 -8.38 -1.02 -11.77
C GLY A 65 -8.46 0.50 -11.58
N LYS A 66 -8.88 0.95 -10.40
CA LYS A 66 -8.94 2.38 -10.02
C LYS A 66 -7.59 2.90 -9.52
N HIS A 67 -6.62 2.01 -9.30
CA HIS A 67 -5.26 2.34 -8.95
C HIS A 67 -4.28 1.53 -9.81
N PRO A 68 -3.11 2.09 -10.19
CA PRO A 68 -2.05 1.33 -10.85
C PRO A 68 -1.63 0.07 -10.09
N ASP A 69 -1.13 -0.93 -10.81
CA ASP A 69 -0.60 -2.15 -10.20
C ASP A 69 0.67 -1.82 -9.40
N ILE A 70 0.65 -2.09 -8.09
CA ILE A 70 1.72 -1.73 -7.13
C ILE A 70 2.10 -2.94 -6.27
N PRO A 71 3.34 -3.00 -5.76
CA PRO A 71 3.78 -4.08 -4.88
C PRO A 71 3.13 -3.97 -3.50
N PHE A 72 2.71 -5.10 -2.94
CA PHE A 72 2.20 -5.23 -1.57
C PHE A 72 3.16 -6.06 -0.72
N VAL A 73 3.67 -5.49 0.36
CA VAL A 73 4.50 -6.20 1.35
C VAL A 73 3.80 -6.26 2.69
N LEU A 74 3.64 -7.46 3.23
CA LEU A 74 3.10 -7.69 4.56
C LEU A 74 4.24 -8.12 5.49
N PHE A 75 4.64 -7.23 6.39
CA PHE A 75 5.72 -7.51 7.34
C PHE A 75 5.17 -8.22 8.58
N GLY A 76 5.85 -9.27 9.05
CA GLY A 76 5.41 -10.05 10.22
C GLY A 76 4.56 -11.25 9.84
N LYS A 77 5.17 -12.30 9.26
CA LYS A 77 4.50 -13.50 8.73
C LYS A 77 3.55 -14.13 9.74
N LYS A 78 4.00 -14.26 11.00
CA LYS A 78 3.18 -14.86 12.06
C LYS A 78 1.86 -14.12 12.25
N PHE A 79 1.88 -12.79 12.21
CA PHE A 79 0.67 -11.98 12.38
C PHE A 79 -0.29 -12.21 11.21
N TRP A 80 0.17 -11.97 9.98
CA TRP A 80 -0.69 -12.00 8.79
C TRP A 80 -1.25 -13.39 8.50
N ASN A 81 -0.46 -14.45 8.71
CA ASN A 81 -0.93 -15.84 8.53
C ASN A 81 -1.87 -16.30 9.66
N THR A 82 -1.92 -15.61 10.78
CA THR A 82 -2.85 -15.93 11.89
C THR A 82 -4.15 -15.17 11.74
N VAL A 83 -4.08 -13.90 11.35
CA VAL A 83 -5.23 -12.97 11.39
C VAL A 83 -6.07 -13.07 10.11
N VAL A 84 -5.45 -13.35 8.97
CA VAL A 84 -6.13 -13.43 7.68
C VAL A 84 -5.87 -14.78 7.04
N ASN A 85 -6.96 -15.50 6.73
CA ASN A 85 -6.89 -16.69 5.91
C ASN A 85 -7.12 -16.31 4.44
N TRP A 86 -6.03 -16.06 3.72
CA TRP A 86 -6.06 -15.62 2.33
C TRP A 86 -6.70 -16.64 1.39
N ASP A 87 -6.45 -17.93 1.62
CA ASP A 87 -7.01 -19.02 0.80
C ASP A 87 -8.54 -19.06 0.93
N CYS A 88 -9.06 -18.91 2.14
CA CYS A 88 -10.50 -18.84 2.38
C CYS A 88 -11.16 -17.65 1.62
N LEU A 89 -10.50 -16.49 1.56
CA LEU A 89 -11.03 -15.34 0.82
C LEU A 89 -11.14 -15.63 -0.69
N VAL A 90 -10.18 -16.37 -1.23
CA VAL A 90 -10.18 -16.84 -2.63
C VAL A 90 -11.24 -17.92 -2.85
N GLU A 91 -11.32 -18.91 -1.97
CA GLU A 91 -12.32 -20.00 -2.04
C GLU A 91 -13.75 -19.47 -1.98
N MET A 92 -14.00 -18.45 -1.15
CA MET A 92 -15.29 -17.77 -1.04
C MET A 92 -15.58 -16.82 -2.21
N GLY A 93 -14.65 -16.66 -3.14
CA GLY A 93 -14.79 -15.79 -4.32
C GLY A 93 -14.82 -14.29 -3.98
N THR A 94 -14.37 -13.90 -2.78
CA THR A 94 -14.35 -12.49 -2.36
C THR A 94 -13.11 -11.74 -2.85
N VAL A 95 -12.02 -12.46 -3.08
CA VAL A 95 -10.74 -11.93 -3.57
C VAL A 95 -10.28 -12.80 -4.75
N SER A 96 -9.67 -12.18 -5.77
CA SER A 96 -9.08 -12.91 -6.90
C SER A 96 -7.81 -13.66 -6.45
N PRO A 97 -7.56 -14.90 -6.93
CA PRO A 97 -6.29 -15.59 -6.68
C PRO A 97 -5.07 -14.72 -7.03
N ARG A 98 -5.17 -13.97 -8.14
CA ARG A 98 -4.11 -13.07 -8.63
C ARG A 98 -3.80 -11.95 -7.63
N ASP A 99 -4.77 -11.48 -6.87
CA ASP A 99 -4.57 -10.40 -5.89
C ASP A 99 -3.83 -10.92 -4.65
N VAL A 100 -4.11 -12.17 -4.25
CA VAL A 100 -3.38 -12.84 -3.16
C VAL A 100 -1.95 -13.20 -3.58
N GLU A 101 -1.75 -13.69 -4.81
CA GLU A 101 -0.41 -14.02 -5.34
C GLU A 101 0.55 -12.83 -5.35
N ARG A 102 0.02 -11.59 -5.37
CA ARG A 102 0.81 -10.35 -5.31
C ARG A 102 1.27 -10.01 -3.89
N LEU A 103 0.68 -10.59 -2.85
CA LEU A 103 1.07 -10.30 -1.47
C LEU A 103 2.42 -10.93 -1.15
N TYR A 104 3.40 -10.09 -0.87
CA TYR A 104 4.71 -10.54 -0.43
C TYR A 104 4.82 -10.49 1.09
N ILE A 105 4.70 -11.65 1.75
CA ILE A 105 4.75 -11.73 3.21
C ILE A 105 6.18 -12.06 3.67
N THR A 106 6.81 -11.18 4.44
CA THR A 106 8.19 -11.36 4.90
C THR A 106 8.41 -10.91 6.36
N ASP A 107 9.48 -11.40 6.98
CA ASP A 107 9.99 -10.93 8.27
C ASP A 107 11.35 -10.24 8.13
N ASP A 108 11.89 -10.17 6.91
CA ASP A 108 13.19 -9.60 6.61
C ASP A 108 13.05 -8.29 5.82
N VAL A 109 13.75 -7.26 6.31
CA VAL A 109 13.66 -5.90 5.78
C VAL A 109 14.37 -5.79 4.42
N GLU A 110 15.49 -6.50 4.24
CA GLU A 110 16.24 -6.48 2.99
C GLU A 110 15.47 -7.20 1.88
N ASP A 111 14.84 -8.33 2.22
CA ASP A 111 13.95 -9.04 1.31
C ASP A 111 12.74 -8.19 0.89
N ALA A 112 12.10 -7.50 1.85
CA ALA A 112 11.03 -6.54 1.56
C ALA A 112 11.48 -5.43 0.60
N PHE A 113 12.63 -4.82 0.90
CA PHE A 113 13.19 -3.74 0.10
C PHE A 113 13.54 -4.20 -1.33
N LYS A 114 14.15 -5.39 -1.44
CA LYS A 114 14.50 -5.99 -2.72
C LYS A 114 13.26 -6.34 -3.55
N TYR A 115 12.20 -6.85 -2.92
CA TYR A 115 10.95 -7.14 -3.60
C TYR A 115 10.36 -5.87 -4.21
N ILE A 116 10.23 -4.79 -3.42
CA ILE A 116 9.65 -3.52 -3.86
C ILE A 116 10.46 -2.89 -5.00
N THR A 117 11.77 -2.78 -4.83
CA THR A 117 12.65 -2.18 -5.86
C THR A 117 12.61 -2.97 -7.17
N SER A 118 12.68 -4.31 -7.09
CA SER A 118 12.59 -5.16 -8.29
C SER A 118 11.25 -5.05 -9.02
N TYR A 119 10.17 -4.76 -8.29
CA TYR A 119 8.84 -4.57 -8.88
C TYR A 119 8.75 -3.24 -9.61
N ILE A 120 9.26 -2.16 -9.01
CA ILE A 120 9.29 -0.82 -9.59
C ILE A 120 10.17 -0.81 -10.85
N ASP A 121 11.36 -1.43 -10.81
CA ASP A 121 12.24 -1.50 -11.98
C ASP A 121 11.58 -2.23 -13.17
N LYS A 122 10.82 -3.30 -12.89
CA LYS A 122 10.06 -4.03 -13.90
C LYS A 122 8.92 -3.20 -14.48
N SER A 123 8.19 -2.46 -13.65
CA SER A 123 7.08 -1.62 -14.11
C SER A 123 7.56 -0.45 -14.96
N GLU A 124 8.72 0.15 -14.61
CA GLU A 124 9.37 1.17 -15.45
C GLU A 124 9.84 0.62 -16.79
N THR A 125 10.41 -0.59 -16.80
CA THR A 125 10.87 -1.24 -18.03
C THR A 125 9.70 -1.62 -18.95
N ALA A 126 8.58 -2.06 -18.38
CA ALA A 126 7.36 -2.38 -19.12
C ALA A 126 6.66 -1.12 -19.69
N ASN A 127 6.82 0.03 -19.04
CA ASN A 127 6.21 1.30 -19.45
C ASN A 127 7.09 2.14 -20.40
N LYS A 128 8.32 1.73 -20.72
CA LYS A 128 9.11 2.38 -21.78
C LYS A 128 8.50 2.08 -23.14
N PRO A 129 8.07 3.09 -23.93
CA PRO A 129 7.69 2.85 -25.32
C PRO A 129 8.89 2.29 -26.07
N ALA A 130 8.66 1.25 -26.88
CA ALA A 130 9.66 0.66 -27.77
C ALA A 130 10.39 1.79 -28.50
N THR A 131 11.63 2.05 -28.09
CA THR A 131 12.36 3.23 -28.54
C THR A 131 12.60 3.06 -30.04
N SER A 132 12.16 4.06 -30.80
CA SER A 132 12.37 4.20 -32.24
C SER A 132 13.73 3.67 -32.67
N ALA A 133 13.72 2.69 -33.59
CA ALA A 133 14.91 2.22 -34.27
C ALA A 133 15.72 3.41 -34.84
N PRO A 134 17.06 3.36 -34.81
CA PRO A 134 17.87 4.42 -35.39
C PRO A 134 17.54 4.53 -36.88
N LYS A 135 17.01 5.69 -37.30
CA LYS A 135 16.91 6.05 -38.71
C LYS A 135 18.34 6.19 -39.23
N ASN A 136 18.78 5.21 -40.01
CA ASN A 136 19.92 5.34 -40.92
C ASN A 136 19.38 5.72 -42.30
#